data_AF-A0A2G5PI18-F1
#
_entry.id   AF-A0A2G5PI18-F1
#
_cell.length_a   1.000
_cell.length_b   1.000
_cell.length_c   1.000
_cell.angle_alpha   90.00
_cell.angle_beta   90.00
_cell.angle_gamma   90.00
#
_symmetry.space_group_name_H-M   'P 1'
#
loop_
_entity.id
_entity.type
_entity.pdbx_description
1 polymer ?
#
loop_
_entity_poly.entity_id
_entity_poly.type
_entity_poly.pdbx_seq_one_letter_code
_entity_poly.pdbx_strand_id
1 'polypeptide(L)'
;MGSTAKTIFCAMAAALAAPAMLLGAGSAQAADLTVSAEPQITTDGVWIRWTGGSGPATCTTVSNWTEVTSYQDALGRGGAMFNSPPRWQFSEYRITCDNGDTGVVGLAY
;
A
#
# COMPACT_ATOMS: atom_id res chain seq x y z
N MET A 1 33.91 3.33 44.47
CA MET A 1 34.83 4.04 43.54
C MET A 1 34.82 3.24 42.23
N GLY A 2 34.54 3.79 41.05
CA GLY A 2 34.15 5.17 40.72
C GLY A 2 33.37 5.24 39.38
N SER A 3 32.92 6.44 39.02
CA SER A 3 32.24 6.79 37.74
C SER A 3 33.21 6.68 36.54
N THR A 4 32.86 6.76 35.24
CA THR A 4 31.83 7.51 34.44
C THR A 4 31.66 6.73 33.10
N ALA A 5 30.64 6.82 32.21
CA ALA A 5 29.63 7.82 31.84
C ALA A 5 28.22 7.17 31.67
N LYS A 6 27.10 7.80 31.29
CA LYS A 6 26.73 9.09 30.63
C LYS A 6 26.86 9.21 29.09
N THR A 7 25.87 8.65 28.38
CA THR A 7 25.28 9.23 27.15
C THR A 7 23.74 9.16 27.32
N ILE A 8 23.14 10.14 28.01
CA ILE A 8 22.44 11.31 27.44
C ILE A 8 21.06 10.94 26.86
N PHE A 9 20.02 11.39 27.56
CA PHE A 9 18.64 11.44 27.07
C PHE A 9 18.52 12.47 25.94
N CYS A 10 17.72 12.15 24.92
CA CYS A 10 16.81 13.11 24.28
C CYS A 10 15.70 12.33 23.55
N ALA A 11 14.44 12.76 23.48
CA ALA A 11 13.59 13.56 24.36
C ALA A 11 12.18 13.57 23.70
N MET A 12 11.13 13.96 24.45
CA MET A 12 9.76 14.18 23.95
C MET A 12 9.07 12.90 23.40
N ALA A 13 8.07 12.33 24.06
CA ALA A 13 6.85 12.95 24.58
C ALA A 13 6.02 13.68 23.50
N ALA A 14 5.78 13.00 22.38
CA ALA A 14 4.66 13.28 21.46
C ALA A 14 3.45 12.39 21.80
N ALA A 15 3.01 12.43 23.06
CA ALA A 15 1.67 11.98 23.42
C ALA A 15 0.68 13.14 23.21
N LEU A 16 -0.62 12.82 23.13
CA LEU A 16 -1.76 13.70 22.81
C LEU A 16 -1.99 13.91 21.30
N ALA A 17 -3.28 13.91 20.91
CA ALA A 17 -3.83 14.23 19.58
C ALA A 17 -3.64 13.23 18.41
N ALA A 18 -3.87 11.94 18.66
CA ALA A 18 -4.39 11.01 17.65
C ALA A 18 -5.47 10.10 18.29
N PRO A 19 -6.54 9.69 17.56
CA PRO A 19 -7.57 8.81 18.10
C PRO A 19 -7.04 7.39 18.34
N ALA A 20 -7.77 6.61 19.16
CA ALA A 20 -7.36 5.29 19.63
C ALA A 20 -7.43 4.17 18.57
N MET A 21 -6.70 4.33 17.46
CA MET A 21 -6.63 3.37 16.35
C MET A 21 -5.19 2.86 16.11
N LEU A 22 -4.57 2.29 17.15
CA LEU A 22 -3.35 1.48 17.01
C LEU A 22 -3.40 0.14 17.76
N LEU A 23 -4.60 -0.29 18.18
CA LEU A 23 -4.89 -1.68 18.55
C LEU A 23 -4.97 -2.53 17.27
N GLY A 24 -3.83 -2.70 16.60
CA GLY A 24 -3.75 -3.32 15.27
C GLY A 24 -2.34 -3.67 14.79
N ALA A 25 -1.28 -3.26 15.50
CA ALA A 25 0.09 -3.69 15.22
C ALA A 25 0.38 -5.14 15.66
N GLY A 26 -0.48 -6.08 15.26
CA GLY A 26 -0.08 -7.47 15.13
C GLY A 26 1.01 -7.58 14.07
N SER A 27 1.82 -8.64 14.12
CA SER A 27 2.84 -8.89 13.09
C SER A 27 2.15 -9.13 11.75
N ALA A 28 2.05 -8.10 10.91
CA ALA A 28 1.37 -8.20 9.63
C ALA A 28 2.10 -9.20 8.74
N GLN A 29 1.44 -10.33 8.44
CA GLN A 29 2.00 -11.35 7.55
C GLN A 29 1.83 -10.89 6.11
N ALA A 30 2.77 -10.06 5.65
CA ALA A 30 2.90 -9.58 4.28
C ALA A 30 2.53 -10.68 3.26
N ALA A 31 1.42 -10.49 2.55
CA ALA A 31 0.88 -11.43 1.59
C ALA A 31 1.20 -11.04 0.14
N ASP A 32 1.49 -12.04 -0.70
CA ASP A 32 1.55 -11.88 -2.15
C ASP A 32 0.13 -11.75 -2.70
N LEU A 33 -0.20 -10.58 -3.21
CA LEU A 33 -1.52 -10.23 -3.72
C LEU A 33 -1.76 -10.83 -5.11
N THR A 34 -2.92 -11.45 -5.30
CA THR A 34 -3.39 -11.86 -6.62
C THR A 34 -3.94 -10.62 -7.34
N VAL A 35 -3.14 -10.04 -8.23
CA VAL A 35 -3.48 -8.81 -8.96
C VAL A 35 -4.07 -9.10 -10.33
N SER A 36 -5.05 -8.31 -10.73
CA SER A 36 -5.72 -8.35 -12.03
C SER A 36 -6.03 -6.94 -12.53
N ALA A 37 -6.02 -6.73 -13.84
CA ALA A 37 -6.76 -5.61 -14.43
C ALA A 37 -8.20 -6.06 -14.70
N GLU A 38 -9.16 -5.16 -14.49
CA GLU A 38 -10.51 -5.38 -15.03
C GLU A 38 -10.45 -5.42 -16.57
N PRO A 39 -11.30 -6.24 -17.23
CA PRO A 39 -11.25 -6.45 -18.68
C PRO A 39 -11.72 -5.23 -19.51
N GLN A 40 -11.98 -4.09 -18.86
CA GLN A 40 -12.26 -2.82 -19.51
C GLN A 40 -11.22 -1.78 -19.09
N ILE A 41 -10.15 -1.72 -19.88
CA ILE A 41 -9.42 -0.47 -20.12
C ILE A 41 -10.38 0.43 -20.91
N THR A 42 -10.95 1.45 -20.27
CA THR A 42 -11.86 2.39 -20.93
C THR A 42 -11.08 3.62 -21.42
N THR A 43 -11.76 4.51 -22.15
CA THR A 43 -11.24 5.86 -22.44
C THR A 43 -10.93 6.68 -21.19
N ASP A 44 -11.49 6.27 -20.05
CA ASP A 44 -11.47 7.00 -18.78
C ASP A 44 -10.38 6.47 -17.83
N GLY A 45 -9.80 5.30 -18.11
CA GLY A 45 -8.69 4.76 -17.34
C GLY A 45 -8.50 3.25 -17.35
N VAL A 46 -7.64 2.80 -16.44
CA VAL A 46 -7.40 1.38 -16.13
C VAL A 46 -7.85 1.10 -14.69
N TRP A 47 -8.64 0.04 -14.49
CA TRP A 47 -8.98 -0.47 -13.17
C TRP A 47 -8.08 -1.66 -12.81
N ILE A 48 -7.34 -1.54 -11.72
CA ILE A 48 -6.58 -2.63 -11.11
C ILE A 48 -7.37 -3.12 -9.89
N ARG A 49 -7.47 -4.44 -9.71
CA ARG A 49 -8.09 -5.10 -8.54
C ARG A 49 -7.19 -6.20 -8.00
N TRP A 50 -7.19 -6.39 -6.69
CA TRP A 50 -6.45 -7.46 -6.04
C TRP A 50 -7.24 -8.18 -4.96
N THR A 51 -6.81 -9.41 -4.65
CA THR A 51 -7.32 -10.25 -3.56
C THR A 51 -6.16 -11.01 -2.89
N GLY A 52 -6.44 -11.67 -1.76
CA GLY A 52 -5.47 -12.53 -1.07
C GLY A 52 -4.64 -11.85 0.02
N GLY A 53 -4.92 -10.58 0.31
CA GLY A 53 -4.21 -9.82 1.34
C GLY A 53 -4.45 -10.25 2.79
N SER A 54 -3.60 -9.75 3.68
CA SER A 54 -3.55 -10.13 5.09
C SER A 54 -4.59 -9.41 5.98
N GLY A 55 -5.21 -8.32 5.51
CA GLY A 55 -6.25 -7.62 6.27
C GLY A 55 -6.51 -6.19 5.78
N PRO A 56 -7.08 -5.31 6.62
CA PRO A 56 -7.36 -3.93 6.27
C PRO A 56 -6.10 -3.06 6.27
N ALA A 57 -5.79 -2.40 5.15
CA ALA A 57 -4.60 -1.55 5.00
C ALA A 57 -4.78 -0.43 3.97
N THR A 58 -4.01 0.66 4.10
CA THR A 58 -3.78 1.58 2.97
C THR A 58 -2.85 0.91 1.97
N CYS A 59 -3.11 1.09 0.69
CA CYS A 59 -2.29 0.55 -0.40
C CYS A 59 -1.97 1.63 -1.43
N THR A 60 -0.70 1.73 -1.80
CA THR A 60 -0.23 2.59 -2.88
C THR A 60 0.01 1.75 -4.12
N THR A 61 -0.70 2.06 -5.20
CA THR A 61 -0.48 1.44 -6.52
C THR A 61 0.35 2.38 -7.38
N VAL A 62 1.58 2.01 -7.69
CA VAL A 62 2.52 2.76 -8.52
C VAL A 62 2.51 2.21 -9.94
N SER A 63 2.50 3.08 -10.94
CA SER A 63 2.77 2.75 -12.34
C SER A 63 3.79 3.73 -12.95
N ASN A 64 4.35 3.40 -14.12
CA ASN A 64 5.46 4.14 -14.75
C ASN A 64 5.12 5.55 -15.28
N TRP A 65 3.98 6.14 -14.88
CA TRP A 65 3.63 7.54 -15.11
C TRP A 65 2.75 8.19 -14.03
N THR A 66 2.24 7.44 -13.04
CA THR A 66 1.37 7.98 -11.98
C THR A 66 1.26 7.01 -10.80
N GLU A 67 0.76 7.51 -9.67
CA GLU A 67 0.55 6.77 -8.43
C GLU A 67 -0.90 6.97 -7.95
N VAL A 68 -1.50 5.93 -7.36
CA VAL A 68 -2.88 5.95 -6.83
C VAL A 68 -2.91 5.31 -5.45
N THR A 69 -3.26 6.09 -4.42
CA THR A 69 -3.56 5.57 -3.07
C THR A 69 -4.97 4.99 -3.02
N SER A 70 -5.13 3.91 -2.26
CA SER A 70 -6.32 3.05 -2.22
C SER A 70 -6.43 2.35 -0.86
N TYR A 71 -7.54 1.64 -0.63
CA TYR A 71 -7.77 0.89 0.61
C TYR A 71 -8.05 -0.58 0.30
N GLN A 72 -7.46 -1.45 1.11
CA GLN A 72 -7.71 -2.88 1.14
C GLN A 72 -8.68 -3.19 2.28
N ASP A 73 -9.71 -3.98 1.99
CA ASP A 73 -10.74 -4.38 2.94
C ASP A 73 -10.28 -5.47 3.93
N ALA A 74 -11.09 -5.74 4.95
CA ALA A 74 -10.81 -6.78 5.95
C ALA A 74 -10.87 -8.22 5.41
N LEU A 75 -11.08 -8.41 4.10
CA LEU A 75 -10.99 -9.69 3.38
C LEU A 75 -9.77 -9.74 2.43
N GLY A 76 -8.84 -8.78 2.55
CA GLY A 76 -7.62 -8.71 1.76
C GLY A 76 -7.83 -8.27 0.31
N ARG A 77 -8.94 -7.58 0.02
CA ARG A 77 -9.36 -7.18 -1.35
C ARG A 77 -9.24 -5.68 -1.53
N GLY A 78 -8.86 -5.22 -2.72
CA GLY A 78 -8.83 -3.78 -3.02
C GLY A 78 -8.86 -3.49 -4.52
N GLY A 79 -8.86 -2.20 -4.83
CA GLY A 79 -8.80 -1.73 -6.21
C GLY A 79 -8.33 -0.28 -6.32
N ALA A 80 -7.74 0.06 -7.45
CA ALA A 80 -7.24 1.38 -7.80
C ALA A 80 -7.65 1.74 -9.22
N MET A 81 -8.24 2.93 -9.40
CA MET A 81 -8.63 3.46 -10.72
C MET A 81 -7.60 4.50 -11.18
N PHE A 82 -7.01 4.25 -12.34
CA PHE A 82 -6.05 5.14 -12.97
C PHE A 82 -6.78 6.04 -13.96
N ASN A 83 -7.27 7.19 -13.49
CA ASN A 83 -8.10 8.19 -14.22
C ASN A 83 -7.34 8.94 -15.34
N SER A 84 -6.50 8.26 -16.09
CA SER A 84 -5.78 8.79 -17.25
C SER A 84 -5.81 7.71 -18.31
N PRO A 85 -6.07 8.06 -19.59
CA PRO A 85 -5.96 7.10 -20.68
C PRO A 85 -4.54 6.51 -20.62
N PRO A 86 -4.39 5.17 -20.61
CA PRO A 86 -3.07 4.58 -20.50
C PRO A 86 -2.21 5.04 -21.67
N ARG A 87 -0.95 5.33 -21.38
CA ARG A 87 0.04 5.46 -22.44
C ARG A 87 0.13 4.09 -23.11
N TRP A 88 0.01 4.05 -24.44
CA TRP A 88 0.08 2.82 -25.24
C TRP A 88 1.53 2.29 -25.26
N GLN A 89 1.96 1.76 -24.12
CA GLN A 89 3.31 1.33 -23.78
C GLN A 89 3.22 0.23 -22.73
N PHE A 90 4.25 -0.61 -22.58
CA PHE A 90 4.27 -1.60 -21.49
C PHE A 90 4.12 -0.91 -20.13
N SER A 91 3.18 -1.41 -19.34
CA SER A 91 2.70 -0.76 -18.13
C SER A 91 2.74 -1.73 -16.95
N GLU A 92 3.64 -1.50 -16.01
CA GLU A 92 3.64 -2.24 -14.75
C GLU A 92 2.78 -1.48 -13.72
N TYR A 93 2.00 -2.23 -12.94
CA TYR A 93 1.25 -1.72 -11.79
C TYR A 93 1.70 -2.52 -10.57
N ARG A 94 2.39 -1.85 -9.65
CA ARG A 94 2.89 -2.44 -8.41
C ARG A 94 2.11 -1.90 -7.22
N ILE A 95 1.55 -2.80 -6.42
CA ILE A 95 0.81 -2.49 -5.20
C ILE A 95 1.75 -2.75 -4.02
N THR A 96 1.81 -1.79 -3.09
CA THR A 96 2.47 -1.94 -1.79
C THR A 96 1.54 -1.41 -0.71
N CYS A 97 1.29 -2.18 0.35
CA CYS A 97 0.36 -1.83 1.41
C CYS A 97 1.05 -1.65 2.78
N ASP A 98 0.43 -0.91 3.70
CA ASP A 98 0.98 -0.60 5.04
C ASP A 98 1.20 -1.85 5.92
N ASN A 99 0.44 -2.92 5.67
CA ASN A 99 0.60 -4.26 6.27
C ASN A 99 1.75 -5.08 5.65
N GLY A 100 2.47 -4.52 4.66
CA GLY A 100 3.53 -5.20 3.94
C GLY A 100 3.03 -6.09 2.79
N ASP A 101 1.73 -6.20 2.54
CA ASP A 101 1.22 -6.91 1.36
C ASP A 101 1.77 -6.24 0.09
N THR A 102 2.14 -7.05 -0.92
CA THR A 102 2.58 -6.54 -2.22
C THR A 102 2.04 -7.34 -3.38
N GLY A 103 1.93 -6.71 -4.55
CA GLY A 103 1.53 -7.39 -5.77
C GLY A 103 1.98 -6.65 -7.02
N VAL A 104 1.99 -7.35 -8.15
CA VAL A 104 2.33 -6.75 -9.44
C VAL A 104 1.50 -7.33 -10.57
N VAL A 105 1.09 -6.50 -11.53
CA VAL A 105 0.57 -6.92 -12.83
C VAL A 105 1.21 -6.09 -13.94
N GLY A 106 1.62 -6.75 -15.02
CA GLY A 106 2.11 -6.10 -16.24
C GLY A 106 1.04 -6.15 -17.33
N LEU A 107 0.72 -5.01 -17.92
CA LEU A 107 -0.14 -4.89 -19.09
C LEU A 107 0.69 -4.52 -20.32
N ALA A 108 0.58 -5.34 -21.36
CA ALA A 108 1.03 -5.01 -22.71
C ALA A 108 -0.16 -4.47 -23.52
N TYR A 109 0.14 -3.57 -24.46
CA TYR A 109 -0.79 -2.87 -25.34
C TYR A 109 -0.35 -3.08 -26.79
#